data_AF-A0A533SET6-F1
#
_entry.id   AF-A0A533SET6-F1
#
_cell.length_a   1.000
_cell.length_b   1.000
_cell.length_c   1.000
_cell.angle_alpha   90.00
_cell.angle_beta   90.00
_cell.angle_gamma   90.00
#
_symmetry.space_group_name_H-M   'P 1'
#
loop_
_entity.id
_entity.type
_entity.pdbx_description
1 polymer ?
#
loop_
_entity_poly.entity_id
_entity_poly.type
_entity_poly.pdbx_seq_one_letter_code
_entity_poly.pdbx_strand_id
1 'polypeptide(L)'
;ILLNASHPKDRRAQTAAHELGHFVSTRKHPDALHSGSAEASREERYAIAFAKALLTPARAVMAQFNSITVGATQLTRRHVILMAHMFGVSREALVRRLEEIGLTKPGTWDWFANNGGITDEQARQVLGEAMAPDEGRADAARPVSMRVGLLVGEAWAKSLLSEGQIAQLLQLDRVEVRTLIDAYEDEEVGRDDSPRLPV
;
A
#
# COMPACT_ATOMS: atom_id res chain seq x y z
N ILE A 1 11.67 -0.96 6.91
CA ILE A 1 10.21 -0.96 7.13
C ILE A 1 9.68 -2.26 6.55
N LEU A 2 9.04 -3.09 7.37
CA LEU A 2 8.37 -4.32 6.93
C LEU A 2 6.86 -4.15 7.14
N LEU A 3 6.05 -4.64 6.21
CA LEU A 3 4.60 -4.52 6.26
C LEU A 3 3.96 -5.90 6.20
N ASN A 4 2.92 -6.11 7.00
CA ASN A 4 2.17 -7.36 6.96
C ASN A 4 1.32 -7.43 5.69
N ALA A 5 1.66 -8.34 4.77
CA ALA A 5 0.96 -8.50 3.49
C ALA A 5 -0.51 -8.90 3.63
N SER A 6 -0.90 -9.55 4.73
CA SER A 6 -2.27 -9.97 5.02
C SER A 6 -3.19 -8.79 5.38
N HIS A 7 -2.63 -7.64 5.72
CA HIS A 7 -3.42 -6.43 5.94
C HIS A 7 -3.95 -5.87 4.61
N PRO A 8 -5.18 -5.29 4.61
CA PRO A 8 -5.68 -4.54 3.47
C PRO A 8 -4.75 -3.38 3.07
N LYS A 9 -4.81 -2.98 1.80
CA LYS A 9 -3.92 -1.96 1.21
C LYS A 9 -3.87 -0.65 2.00
N ASP A 10 -5.02 -0.15 2.44
CA ASP A 10 -5.14 1.08 3.23
C ASP A 10 -4.44 0.97 4.60
N ARG A 11 -4.59 -0.18 5.28
CA ARG A 11 -3.89 -0.44 6.55
C ARG A 11 -2.38 -0.53 6.35
N ARG A 12 -1.93 -1.17 5.26
CA ARG A 12 -0.49 -1.20 4.93
C ARG A 12 0.05 0.19 4.59
N ALA A 13 -0.71 1.01 3.87
CA ALA A 13 -0.33 2.40 3.58
C ALA A 13 -0.19 3.23 4.86
N GLN A 14 -1.14 3.10 5.80
CA GLN A 14 -1.06 3.76 7.11
C GLN A 14 0.17 3.32 7.90
N THR A 15 0.42 2.01 8.00
CA THR A 15 1.63 1.50 8.67
C THR A 15 2.90 2.00 7.99
N ALA A 16 2.97 1.94 6.66
CA ALA A 16 4.13 2.42 5.92
C ALA A 16 4.42 3.91 6.18
N ALA A 17 3.38 4.74 6.18
CA ALA A 17 3.50 6.17 6.43
C ALA A 17 3.89 6.47 7.89
N HIS A 18 3.38 5.68 8.84
CA HIS A 18 3.74 5.77 10.26
C HIS A 18 5.21 5.43 10.50
N GLU A 19 5.65 4.28 10.01
CA GLU A 19 7.05 3.83 10.11
C GLU A 19 8.01 4.77 9.38
N LEU A 20 7.57 5.36 8.26
CA LEU A 20 8.34 6.40 7.58
C LEU A 20 8.47 7.65 8.45
N GLY A 21 7.42 8.03 9.18
CA GLY A 21 7.45 9.14 10.14
C GLY A 21 8.48 8.90 11.27
N HIS A 22 8.53 7.68 11.81
CA HIS A 22 9.61 7.29 12.74
C HIS A 22 10.98 7.44 12.07
N PHE A 23 11.17 6.82 10.91
CA PHE A 23 12.45 6.85 10.20
C PHE A 23 12.95 8.27 9.91
N VAL A 24 12.05 9.19 9.54
CA VAL A 24 12.40 10.59 9.26
C VAL A 24 12.74 11.36 10.54
N SER A 25 12.03 11.12 11.64
CA SER A 25 12.21 11.89 12.89
C SER A 25 13.38 11.41 13.76
N THR A 26 13.67 10.11 13.79
CA THR A 26 14.69 9.53 14.67
C THR A 26 15.91 9.01 13.92
N ARG A 27 16.15 9.47 12.68
CA ARG A 27 17.22 8.98 11.78
C ARG A 27 18.64 8.96 12.36
N LYS A 28 18.90 9.70 13.46
CA LYS A 28 20.20 9.80 14.15
C LYS A 28 20.18 9.25 15.59
N HIS A 29 19.05 8.74 16.06
CA HIS A 29 18.90 8.19 17.40
C HIS A 29 18.59 6.70 17.30
N PRO A 30 19.33 5.82 17.99
CA PRO A 30 19.00 4.41 18.05
C PRO A 30 17.64 4.25 18.73
N ASP A 31 16.70 3.61 18.04
CA ASP A 31 15.37 3.33 18.56
C ASP A 31 15.44 2.12 19.51
N ALA A 32 15.94 2.36 20.71
CA ALA A 32 15.95 1.37 21.78
C ALA A 32 14.60 1.41 22.49
N LEU A 33 13.66 0.56 22.08
CA LEU A 33 12.40 0.35 22.79
C LEU A 33 12.71 -0.29 24.15
N HIS A 34 12.62 0.50 25.21
CA HIS A 34 12.71 -0.01 26.58
C HIS A 34 11.32 -0.55 26.97
N SER A 35 11.26 -1.74 27.55
CA SER A 35 10.01 -2.31 28.08
C SER A 35 9.38 -1.34 29.08
N GLY A 36 8.16 -0.86 28.80
CA GLY A 36 7.46 0.13 29.62
C GLY A 36 7.57 1.59 29.15
N SER A 37 8.10 1.83 27.95
CA SER A 37 7.98 3.13 27.28
C SER A 37 6.50 3.47 27.05
N ALA A 38 6.11 4.71 27.36
CA ALA A 38 4.73 5.14 27.22
C ALA A 38 4.31 5.10 25.74
N GLU A 39 3.16 4.48 25.44
CA GLU A 39 2.53 4.46 24.10
C GLU A 39 2.26 5.87 23.53
N ALA A 40 2.43 6.94 24.31
CA ALA A 40 2.22 8.34 23.93
C ALA A 40 3.52 9.16 23.89
N SER A 41 4.62 8.57 23.41
CA SER A 41 5.88 9.30 23.23
C SER A 41 5.72 10.49 22.26
N ARG A 42 6.66 11.44 22.27
CA ARG A 42 6.62 12.58 21.33
C ARG A 42 6.82 12.08 19.90
N GLU A 43 7.63 11.05 19.75
CA GLU A 43 7.98 10.36 18.52
C GLU A 43 6.76 9.69 17.91
N GLU A 44 5.98 8.97 18.72
CA GLU A 44 4.74 8.32 18.29
C GLU A 44 3.70 9.36 17.81
N ARG A 45 3.52 10.44 18.58
CA ARG A 45 2.63 11.54 18.18
C ARG A 45 3.08 12.20 16.88
N TYR A 46 4.38 12.35 16.67
CA TYR A 46 4.93 12.86 15.43
C TYR A 46 4.66 11.90 14.26
N ALA A 47 4.93 10.61 14.42
CA ALA A 47 4.72 9.59 13.39
C ALA A 47 3.25 9.52 12.95
N ILE A 48 2.32 9.55 13.91
CA ILE A 48 0.88 9.62 13.63
C ILE A 48 0.52 10.89 12.84
N ALA A 49 1.00 12.06 13.28
CA ALA A 49 0.73 13.33 12.59
C ALA A 49 1.33 13.37 11.18
N PHE A 50 2.56 12.87 11.03
CA PHE A 50 3.27 12.74 9.77
C PHE A 50 2.51 11.85 8.80
N ALA A 51 2.10 10.65 9.24
CA ALA A 51 1.37 9.70 8.41
C ALA A 51 0.07 10.31 7.85
N LYS A 52 -0.71 10.97 8.72
CA LYS A 52 -1.93 11.69 8.31
C LYS A 52 -1.64 12.78 7.28
N ALA A 53 -0.63 13.61 7.53
CA ALA A 53 -0.29 14.72 6.64
C ALA A 53 0.26 14.25 5.29
N LEU A 54 0.96 13.11 5.27
CA LEU A 54 1.50 12.50 4.06
C LEU A 54 0.41 11.85 3.20
N LEU A 55 -0.43 11.01 3.81
CA LEU A 55 -1.47 10.26 3.09
C LEU A 55 -2.67 11.14 2.72
N THR A 56 -2.99 12.12 3.56
CA THR A 56 -4.13 13.02 3.36
C THR A 56 -3.75 14.50 3.54
N PRO A 57 -2.95 15.06 2.61
CA PRO A 57 -2.53 16.46 2.69
C PRO A 57 -3.74 17.39 2.65
N ALA A 58 -3.83 18.33 3.60
CA ALA A 58 -5.04 19.13 3.82
C ALA A 58 -5.53 19.85 2.54
N ARG A 59 -4.61 20.49 1.79
CA ARG A 59 -4.94 21.20 0.55
C ARG A 59 -5.49 20.26 -0.54
N ALA A 60 -4.91 19.06 -0.67
CA ALA A 60 -5.35 18.08 -1.64
C ALA A 60 -6.75 17.54 -1.28
N VAL A 61 -6.97 17.24 0.01
CA VAL A 61 -8.28 16.79 0.52
C VAL A 61 -9.34 17.87 0.29
N MET A 62 -9.07 19.14 0.62
CA MET A 62 -10.01 20.24 0.40
C MET A 62 -10.36 20.42 -1.08
N ALA A 63 -9.37 20.39 -1.97
CA ALA A 63 -9.59 20.52 -3.40
C ALA A 63 -10.49 19.39 -3.94
N GLN A 64 -10.21 18.14 -3.54
CA GLN A 64 -10.99 16.99 -3.98
C GLN A 64 -12.38 16.94 -3.35
N PHE A 65 -12.51 17.33 -2.08
CA PHE A 65 -13.80 17.44 -1.42
C PHE A 65 -14.71 18.41 -2.18
N ASN A 66 -14.21 19.61 -2.49
CA ASN A 66 -14.95 20.61 -3.25
C ASN A 66 -15.33 20.09 -4.64
N SER A 67 -14.42 19.40 -5.33
CA SER A 67 -14.69 18.84 -6.66
C SER A 67 -15.74 17.72 -6.66
N ILE A 68 -15.72 16.85 -5.65
CA ILE A 68 -16.63 15.68 -5.59
C ILE A 68 -18.00 16.06 -5.03
N THR A 69 -18.08 17.12 -4.22
CA THR A 69 -19.33 17.57 -3.60
C THR A 69 -20.03 18.70 -4.36
N VAL A 70 -19.57 19.04 -5.57
CA VAL A 70 -20.22 20.06 -6.41
C VAL A 70 -21.71 19.73 -6.59
N GLY A 71 -22.57 20.67 -6.23
CA GLY A 71 -24.04 20.52 -6.34
C GLY A 71 -24.67 19.58 -5.31
N ALA A 72 -23.88 18.98 -4.40
CA ALA A 72 -24.40 18.16 -3.33
C ALA A 72 -24.84 19.02 -2.13
N THR A 73 -25.97 18.65 -1.53
CA THR A 73 -26.47 19.28 -0.30
C THR A 73 -25.94 18.59 0.98
N GLN A 74 -25.37 17.40 0.84
CA GLN A 74 -24.92 16.57 1.95
C GLN A 74 -23.73 15.69 1.58
N LEU A 75 -22.92 15.34 2.59
CA LEU A 75 -21.87 14.35 2.46
C LEU A 75 -22.47 12.94 2.40
N THR A 76 -22.31 12.24 1.28
CA THR A 76 -22.87 10.90 1.07
C THR A 76 -21.79 9.82 1.23
N ARG A 77 -22.22 8.57 1.44
CA ARG A 77 -21.32 7.40 1.43
C ARG A 77 -20.52 7.31 0.14
N ARG A 78 -21.15 7.64 -1.01
CA ARG A 78 -20.49 7.66 -2.32
C ARG A 78 -19.31 8.63 -2.35
N HIS A 79 -19.46 9.85 -1.81
CA HIS A 79 -18.36 10.82 -1.73
C HIS A 79 -17.20 10.27 -0.89
N VAL A 80 -17.50 9.70 0.28
CA VAL A 80 -16.49 9.14 1.18
C VAL A 80 -15.75 7.98 0.51
N ILE A 81 -16.47 7.06 -0.15
CA ILE A 81 -15.85 5.93 -0.85
C ILE A 81 -14.89 6.41 -1.94
N LEU A 82 -15.32 7.34 -2.79
CA LEU A 82 -14.51 7.85 -3.90
C LEU A 82 -13.24 8.54 -3.40
N MET A 83 -13.37 9.40 -2.40
CA MET A 83 -12.24 10.10 -1.81
C MET A 83 -11.29 9.13 -1.08
N ALA A 84 -11.82 8.17 -0.32
CA ALA A 84 -10.99 7.24 0.45
C ALA A 84 -10.16 6.36 -0.49
N HIS A 85 -10.78 5.92 -1.59
CA HIS A 85 -10.10 5.21 -2.66
C HIS A 85 -9.00 6.06 -3.30
N MET A 86 -9.28 7.33 -3.63
CA MET A 86 -8.30 8.24 -4.24
C MET A 86 -7.07 8.49 -3.36
N PHE A 87 -7.25 8.66 -2.05
CA PHE A 87 -6.16 8.86 -1.11
C PHE A 87 -5.54 7.54 -0.60
N GLY A 88 -6.11 6.38 -0.96
CA GLY A 88 -5.60 5.08 -0.53
C GLY A 88 -5.69 4.85 0.98
N VAL A 89 -6.67 5.44 1.65
CA VAL A 89 -6.90 5.34 3.10
C VAL A 89 -8.24 4.70 3.41
N SER A 90 -8.43 4.30 4.67
CA SER A 90 -9.72 3.76 5.09
C SER A 90 -10.82 4.83 5.06
N ARG A 91 -12.07 4.39 4.89
CA ARG A 91 -13.25 5.27 4.93
C ARG A 91 -13.33 6.04 6.24
N GLU A 92 -13.00 5.38 7.35
CA GLU A 92 -12.93 6.01 8.67
C GLU A 92 -11.86 7.10 8.72
N ALA A 93 -10.63 6.77 8.31
CA ALA A 93 -9.51 7.70 8.35
C ALA A 93 -9.82 8.96 7.53
N LEU A 94 -10.45 8.80 6.36
CA LEU A 94 -10.90 9.95 5.58
C LEU A 94 -11.95 10.79 6.31
N VAL A 95 -13.02 10.20 6.84
CA VAL A 95 -14.08 11.00 7.49
C VAL A 95 -13.52 11.74 8.70
N ARG A 96 -12.70 11.07 9.53
CA ARG A 96 -12.01 11.73 10.65
C ARG A 96 -11.09 12.85 10.18
N ARG A 97 -10.44 12.70 9.02
CA ARG A 97 -9.64 13.77 8.42
C ARG A 97 -10.49 14.96 7.98
N LEU A 98 -11.67 14.72 7.39
CA LEU A 98 -12.61 15.77 7.01
C LEU A 98 -13.12 16.55 8.24
N GLU A 99 -13.36 15.84 9.35
CA GLU A 99 -13.71 16.45 10.65
C GLU A 99 -12.57 17.32 11.18
N GLU A 100 -11.35 16.77 11.20
CA GLU A 100 -10.15 17.45 11.71
C GLU A 100 -9.86 18.77 10.99
N ILE A 101 -10.08 18.83 9.67
CA ILE A 101 -9.85 20.04 8.86
C ILE A 101 -11.10 20.90 8.66
N GLY A 102 -12.21 20.58 9.34
CA GLY A 102 -13.42 21.41 9.37
C GLY A 102 -14.29 21.37 8.12
N LEU A 103 -14.18 20.34 7.27
CA LEU A 103 -15.05 20.15 6.10
C LEU A 103 -16.37 19.45 6.43
N THR A 104 -16.44 18.77 7.58
CA THR A 104 -17.67 18.20 8.12
C THR A 104 -17.73 18.38 9.64
N LYS A 105 -18.91 18.18 10.23
CA LYS A 105 -19.12 18.32 11.68
C LYS A 105 -18.42 17.18 12.44
N PRO A 106 -17.86 17.43 13.64
CA PRO A 106 -17.38 16.36 14.51
C PRO A 106 -18.47 15.28 14.74
N GLY A 107 -18.08 14.00 14.73
CA GLY A 107 -19.01 12.88 14.91
C GLY A 107 -19.75 12.45 13.63
N THR A 108 -19.34 12.94 12.46
CA THR A 108 -19.82 12.48 11.16
C THR A 108 -19.49 11.00 10.94
N TRP A 109 -18.29 10.55 11.33
CA TRP A 109 -17.95 9.13 11.25
C TRP A 109 -18.85 8.28 12.13
N ASP A 110 -19.03 8.68 13.39
CA ASP A 110 -19.87 7.96 14.34
C ASP A 110 -21.32 7.90 13.86
N TRP A 111 -21.81 8.98 13.22
CA TRP A 111 -23.10 8.97 12.55
C TRP A 111 -23.15 7.91 11.42
N PHE A 112 -22.17 7.86 10.52
CA PHE A 112 -22.14 6.82 9.49
C PHE A 112 -22.11 5.42 10.10
N ALA A 113 -21.24 5.18 11.09
CA ALA A 113 -21.11 3.89 11.77
C ALA A 113 -22.45 3.44 12.40
N ASN A 114 -23.15 4.33 13.09
CA ASN A 114 -24.44 4.05 13.73
C ASN A 114 -25.62 3.94 12.74
N ASN A 115 -25.47 4.45 11.52
CA ASN A 115 -26.51 4.45 10.49
C ASN A 115 -26.17 3.47 9.35
N GLY A 116 -25.75 2.24 9.68
CA GLY A 116 -25.49 1.18 8.70
C GLY A 116 -24.11 1.20 8.05
N GLY A 117 -23.20 2.06 8.53
CA GLY A 117 -21.80 2.08 8.13
C GLY A 117 -21.55 2.49 6.67
N ILE A 118 -20.32 2.26 6.24
CA ILE A 118 -19.88 2.34 4.84
C ILE A 118 -19.24 1.00 4.47
N THR A 119 -20.01 0.11 3.85
CA THR A 119 -19.63 -1.30 3.69
C THR A 119 -18.73 -1.53 2.46
N ASP A 120 -18.03 -2.66 2.46
CA ASP A 120 -17.23 -3.09 1.30
C ASP A 120 -18.10 -3.36 0.07
N GLU A 121 -19.34 -3.79 0.28
CA GLU A 121 -20.31 -3.98 -0.80
C GLU A 121 -20.71 -2.65 -1.44
N GLN A 122 -20.98 -1.62 -0.64
CA GLN A 122 -21.21 -0.27 -1.16
C GLN A 122 -19.97 0.26 -1.89
N ALA A 123 -18.77 -0.02 -1.37
CA ALA A 123 -17.52 0.36 -2.02
C ALA A 123 -17.39 -0.30 -3.41
N ARG A 124 -17.67 -1.61 -3.51
CA ARG A 124 -17.67 -2.35 -4.77
C ARG A 124 -18.68 -1.80 -5.77
N GLN A 125 -19.89 -1.48 -5.32
CA GLN A 125 -20.94 -0.89 -6.17
C GLN A 125 -20.57 0.50 -6.70
N VAL A 126 -19.88 1.30 -5.89
CA VAL A 126 -19.47 2.66 -6.26
C VAL A 126 -18.24 2.67 -7.18
N LEU A 127 -17.25 1.83 -6.89
CA LEU A 127 -15.97 1.78 -7.61
C LEU A 127 -16.01 0.89 -8.84
N GLY A 128 -16.82 -0.17 -8.84
CA GLY A 128 -16.91 -1.13 -9.96
C GLY A 128 -15.53 -1.65 -10.36
N GLU A 129 -15.22 -1.56 -11.65
CA GLU A 129 -13.94 -1.97 -12.24
C GLU A 129 -12.74 -1.13 -11.80
N ALA A 130 -12.96 0.06 -11.21
CA ALA A 130 -11.87 0.88 -10.70
C ALA A 130 -11.20 0.29 -9.44
N MET A 131 -11.79 -0.75 -8.83
CA MET A 131 -11.19 -1.47 -7.73
C MET A 131 -10.06 -2.37 -8.24
N ALA A 132 -8.89 -1.77 -8.48
CA ALA A 132 -7.72 -2.51 -8.94
C ALA A 132 -7.32 -3.61 -7.94
N PRO A 133 -6.84 -4.78 -8.42
CA PRO A 133 -6.32 -5.82 -7.55
C PRO A 133 -5.14 -5.30 -6.72
N ASP A 134 -4.99 -5.86 -5.53
CA ASP A 134 -3.89 -5.51 -4.64
C ASP A 134 -2.58 -6.18 -5.10
N GLU A 135 -1.89 -5.54 -6.04
CA GLU A 135 -0.62 -6.02 -6.62
C GLU A 135 0.43 -6.31 -5.55
N GLY A 136 0.53 -5.49 -4.49
CA GLY A 136 1.48 -5.71 -3.41
C GLY A 136 1.17 -6.97 -2.60
N ARG A 137 -0.11 -7.35 -2.49
CA ARG A 137 -0.49 -8.63 -1.89
C ARG A 137 -0.19 -9.81 -2.83
N ALA A 138 -0.43 -9.65 -4.13
CA ALA A 138 -0.09 -10.66 -5.13
C ALA A 138 1.42 -10.91 -5.20
N ASP A 139 2.25 -9.87 -5.18
CA ASP A 139 3.71 -9.98 -5.16
C ASP A 139 4.20 -10.67 -3.87
N ALA A 140 3.65 -10.31 -2.71
CA ALA A 140 4.00 -10.95 -1.44
C ALA A 140 3.61 -12.44 -1.35
N ALA A 141 2.71 -12.92 -2.21
CA ALA A 141 2.36 -14.33 -2.31
C ALA A 141 3.32 -15.14 -3.19
N ARG A 142 4.25 -14.48 -3.90
CA ARG A 142 5.23 -15.16 -4.74
C ARG A 142 6.33 -15.81 -3.89
N PRO A 143 6.90 -16.95 -4.31
CA PRO A 143 8.02 -17.59 -3.61
C PRO A 143 9.23 -16.67 -3.47
N VAL A 144 9.45 -15.80 -4.47
CA VAL A 144 10.49 -14.78 -4.46
C VAL A 144 9.97 -13.47 -5.04
N SER A 145 10.57 -12.35 -4.63
CA SER A 145 10.28 -11.05 -5.25
C SER A 145 10.58 -11.07 -6.75
N MET A 146 9.85 -10.27 -7.53
CA MET A 146 10.08 -10.12 -8.97
C MET A 146 11.56 -9.88 -9.33
N ARG A 147 12.24 -9.01 -8.57
CA ARG A 147 13.67 -8.71 -8.80
C ARG A 147 14.56 -9.95 -8.61
N VAL A 148 14.27 -10.77 -7.61
CA VAL A 148 15.03 -12.00 -7.36
C VAL A 148 14.77 -13.02 -8.47
N GLY A 149 13.52 -13.15 -8.94
CA GLY A 149 13.19 -13.98 -10.10
C GLY A 149 14.00 -13.60 -11.35
N LEU A 150 14.10 -12.30 -11.66
CA LEU A 150 14.92 -11.80 -12.77
C LEU A 150 16.41 -12.14 -12.61
N LEU A 151 16.96 -12.00 -11.38
CA LEU A 151 18.35 -12.35 -11.11
C LEU A 151 18.60 -13.86 -11.24
N VAL A 152 17.63 -14.69 -10.87
CA VAL A 152 17.67 -16.14 -11.05
C VAL A 152 17.72 -16.49 -12.53
N GLY A 153 16.82 -15.95 -13.33
CA GLY A 153 16.77 -16.17 -14.77
C GLY A 153 18.06 -15.76 -15.48
N GLU A 154 18.59 -14.57 -15.17
CA GLU A 154 19.86 -14.09 -15.70
C GLU A 154 21.06 -14.96 -15.28
N ALA A 155 21.11 -15.39 -14.01
CA ALA A 155 22.18 -16.25 -13.51
C ALA A 155 22.13 -17.64 -14.16
N TRP A 156 20.93 -18.17 -14.42
CA TRP A 156 20.70 -19.42 -15.13
C TRP A 156 21.11 -19.32 -16.60
N ALA A 157 20.63 -18.30 -17.32
CA ALA A 157 20.94 -18.07 -18.74
C ALA A 157 22.45 -17.94 -19.00
N LYS A 158 23.18 -17.31 -18.06
CA LYS A 158 24.65 -17.18 -18.10
C LYS A 158 25.40 -18.40 -17.56
N SER A 159 24.69 -19.48 -17.20
CA SER A 159 25.26 -20.69 -16.60
C SER A 159 26.12 -20.42 -15.34
N LEU A 160 25.81 -19.35 -14.60
CA LEU A 160 26.52 -18.97 -13.37
C LEU A 160 26.11 -19.84 -12.19
N LEU A 161 24.86 -20.30 -12.18
CA LEU A 161 24.31 -21.18 -11.15
C LEU A 161 23.49 -22.29 -11.80
N SER A 162 23.64 -23.51 -11.30
CA SER A 162 22.74 -24.61 -11.63
C SER A 162 21.41 -24.49 -10.88
N GLU A 163 20.36 -25.13 -11.41
CA GLU A 163 19.02 -25.20 -10.81
C GLU A 163 19.06 -25.71 -9.36
N GLY A 164 19.91 -26.70 -9.07
CA GLY A 164 20.10 -27.21 -7.72
C GLY A 164 20.74 -26.20 -6.76
N GLN A 165 21.70 -25.39 -7.24
CA GLN A 165 22.31 -24.31 -6.45
C GLN A 165 21.31 -23.19 -6.18
N ILE A 166 20.47 -22.86 -7.17
CA ILE A 166 19.40 -21.85 -7.02
C ILE A 166 18.38 -22.33 -5.97
N ALA A 167 17.93 -23.59 -6.07
CA ALA A 167 17.00 -24.20 -5.11
C ALA A 167 17.57 -24.14 -3.67
N GLN A 168 18.85 -24.48 -3.51
CA GLN A 168 19.52 -24.42 -2.21
C GLN A 168 19.67 -22.99 -1.67
N LEU A 169 20.03 -22.02 -2.52
CA LEU A 169 20.22 -20.63 -2.10
C LEU A 169 18.92 -19.95 -1.69
N LEU A 170 17.83 -20.26 -2.39
CA LEU A 170 16.53 -19.63 -2.16
C LEU A 170 15.62 -20.45 -1.25
N GLN A 171 16.05 -21.64 -0.83
CA GLN A 171 15.26 -22.58 -0.03
C GLN A 171 13.93 -22.93 -0.71
N LEU A 172 13.98 -23.12 -2.03
CA LEU A 172 12.84 -23.49 -2.86
C LEU A 172 12.98 -24.94 -3.31
N ASP A 173 11.87 -25.55 -3.70
CA ASP A 173 11.92 -26.82 -4.40
C ASP A 173 12.33 -26.64 -5.88
N ARG A 174 12.70 -27.74 -6.53
CA ARG A 174 13.15 -27.69 -7.93
C ARG A 174 12.04 -27.30 -8.90
N VAL A 175 10.78 -27.59 -8.59
CA VAL A 175 9.61 -27.25 -9.44
C VAL A 175 9.36 -25.74 -9.38
N GLU A 176 9.46 -25.14 -8.20
CA GLU A 176 9.38 -23.70 -8.02
C GLU A 176 10.50 -22.98 -8.76
N VAL A 177 11.74 -23.46 -8.66
CA VAL A 177 12.87 -22.90 -9.42
C VAL A 177 12.67 -23.05 -10.92
N ARG A 178 12.19 -24.20 -11.38
CA ARG A 178 11.87 -24.42 -12.80
C ARG A 178 10.84 -23.42 -13.29
N THR A 179 9.78 -23.19 -12.53
CA THR A 179 8.75 -22.20 -12.86
C THR A 179 9.32 -20.78 -12.98
N LEU A 180 10.29 -20.41 -12.13
CA LEU A 180 10.96 -19.10 -12.20
C LEU A 180 11.85 -18.96 -13.45
N ILE A 181 12.54 -20.03 -13.84
CA ILE A 181 13.37 -20.06 -15.05
C ILE A 181 12.49 -19.98 -16.29
N ASP A 182 11.46 -20.82 -16.38
CA ASP A 182 10.57 -20.87 -17.54
C ASP A 182 9.87 -19.52 -17.76
N ALA A 183 9.42 -18.86 -16.69
CA ALA A 183 8.84 -17.52 -16.77
C ALA A 183 9.82 -16.46 -17.31
N TYR A 184 11.12 -16.58 -17.00
CA TYR A 184 12.15 -15.68 -17.54
C TYR A 184 12.43 -15.99 -19.02
N GLU A 185 12.53 -17.28 -19.39
CA GLU A 185 12.75 -17.70 -20.77
C GLU A 185 11.59 -17.25 -21.69
N ASP A 186 10.34 -17.38 -21.22
CA ASP A 186 9.15 -16.87 -21.94
C ASP A 186 9.19 -15.34 -22.16
N GLU A 187 9.67 -14.59 -21.16
CA GLU A 187 9.86 -13.13 -21.27
C GLU A 187 11.02 -12.77 -22.22
N GLU A 188 12.11 -13.55 -22.27
CA GLU A 188 13.22 -13.32 -23.22
C GLU A 188 12.83 -13.60 -24.67
N VAL A 189 12.03 -14.63 -24.94
CA VAL A 189 11.53 -14.93 -26.29
C VAL A 189 10.74 -13.74 -26.85
N GLY A 190 9.95 -13.04 -26.01
CA GLY A 190 9.28 -11.79 -26.41
C GLY A 190 10.20 -10.58 -26.55
N ARG A 191 11.40 -10.63 -25.96
CA ARG A 191 12.38 -9.53 -25.96
C ARG A 191 13.28 -9.55 -27.19
N ASP A 192 13.51 -10.70 -27.81
CA ASP A 192 14.29 -10.82 -29.06
C ASP A 192 13.60 -10.08 -30.24
N ASP A 193 12.26 -10.09 -30.26
CA ASP A 193 11.44 -9.34 -31.23
C ASP A 193 11.22 -7.86 -30.85
N SER A 194 11.71 -7.43 -29.67
CA SER A 194 11.48 -6.08 -29.15
C SER A 194 12.54 -5.07 -29.62
N PRO A 195 12.17 -3.80 -29.89
CA PRO A 195 13.12 -2.77 -30.29
C PRO A 195 14.20 -2.56 -29.23
N ARG A 196 15.47 -2.54 -29.65
CA ARG A 196 16.59 -2.20 -28.77
C ARG A 196 16.53 -0.74 -28.36
N LEU A 197 16.71 -0.47 -27.08
CA LEU A 197 16.83 0.89 -26.57
C LEU A 197 18.12 1.54 -27.10
N PRO A 198 18.10 2.85 -27.45
CA PRO A 198 19.32 3.57 -27.78
C PRO A 198 20.21 3.63 -26.54
N VAL A 199 21.49 3.30 -26.75
CA VAL A 199 22.56 3.32 -25.72
C VAL A 199 22.92 4.74 -25.35
#